data_AF-A0A7C0U2B3-F1
#
_entry.id   AF-A0A7C0U2B3-F1
#
_cell.length_a   1.000
_cell.length_b   1.000
_cell.length_c   1.000
_cell.angle_alpha   90.00
_cell.angle_beta   90.00
_cell.angle_gamma   90.00
#
_symmetry.space_group_name_H-M   'P 1'
#
loop_
_entity.id
_entity.type
_entity.pdbx_description
1 polymer ?
#
loop_
_entity_poly.entity_id
_entity_poly.type
_entity_poly.pdbx_seq_one_letter_code
_entity_poly.pdbx_strand_id
1 'polypeptide(L)'
;MSMIIAKRINENGQIDIQKLRDKYPKFCVQDVDLLIFINRIFNEKYDVIRAPKITIEAPVVAENIGFSTYYRLNLFNVMAKYGIPKDYYIEVVASNFISKDKTQTIMIPIFPNEIILDCDYGIEEIIRKEVENIRKISETYEIIGKLYHIGLMEIADDLRDGIVRSERGDIDGSIKFFRKVIEGFESWVNKDVVGSSNRIEALKKYLKKAYHLLSNFGEHAGTEALMNEGILSKEITISIAKYLLAKMEE
;
A
#
# COMPACT_ATOMS: atom_id res chain seq x y z
N MET A 1 -7.55 5.00 5.46
CA MET A 1 -7.44 3.68 4.82
C MET A 1 -8.70 2.89 5.07
N SER A 2 -9.14 2.18 4.05
CA SER A 2 -10.51 1.70 3.87
C SER A 2 -10.53 0.16 3.86
N MET A 3 -11.70 -0.46 3.96
CA MET A 3 -11.82 -1.91 3.86
C MET A 3 -11.77 -2.33 2.38
N ILE A 4 -10.88 -3.25 2.04
CA ILE A 4 -10.78 -3.81 0.68
C ILE A 4 -11.58 -5.11 0.67
N ILE A 5 -12.55 -5.18 -0.23
CA ILE A 5 -13.44 -6.32 -0.40
C ILE A 5 -13.22 -6.85 -1.81
N ALA A 6 -12.79 -8.11 -1.95
CA ALA A 6 -12.58 -8.77 -3.24
C ALA A 6 -13.34 -10.09 -3.29
N LYS A 7 -14.55 -10.04 -3.85
CA LYS A 7 -15.54 -11.10 -3.72
C LYS A 7 -16.13 -11.48 -5.06
N ARG A 8 -16.54 -12.73 -5.16
CA ARG A 8 -17.28 -13.26 -6.29
C ARG A 8 -18.66 -12.61 -6.37
N ILE A 9 -19.04 -12.16 -7.56
CA ILE A 9 -20.37 -11.62 -7.83
C ILE A 9 -21.36 -12.76 -8.14
N ASN A 10 -22.51 -12.76 -7.48
CA ASN A 10 -23.58 -13.71 -7.75
C ASN A 10 -24.41 -13.30 -8.98
N GLU A 11 -25.40 -14.13 -9.33
CA GLU A 11 -26.34 -13.90 -10.43
C GLU A 11 -27.18 -12.63 -10.29
N ASN A 12 -27.34 -12.11 -9.07
CA ASN A 12 -28.09 -10.89 -8.77
C ASN A 12 -27.19 -9.64 -8.80
N GLY A 13 -25.91 -9.77 -9.16
CA GLY A 13 -24.97 -8.66 -9.15
C GLY A 13 -24.53 -8.24 -7.75
N GLN A 14 -24.52 -9.16 -6.79
CA GLN A 14 -24.24 -8.88 -5.39
C GLN A 14 -22.96 -9.58 -4.92
N ILE A 15 -22.27 -8.96 -3.96
CA ILE A 15 -21.13 -9.56 -3.27
C ILE A 15 -21.39 -9.71 -1.78
N ASP A 16 -20.82 -10.74 -1.17
CA ASP A 16 -20.87 -10.95 0.29
C ASP A 16 -20.09 -9.84 1.02
N ILE A 17 -20.67 -9.29 2.08
CA ILE A 17 -20.01 -8.32 2.97
C ILE A 17 -20.18 -8.70 4.45
N GLN A 18 -20.31 -10.01 4.74
CA GLN A 18 -20.60 -10.46 6.10
C GLN A 18 -19.50 -10.06 7.09
N LYS A 19 -18.23 -10.06 6.66
CA LYS A 19 -17.12 -9.61 7.51
C LYS A 19 -17.21 -8.12 7.85
N LEU A 20 -17.67 -7.29 6.91
CA LEU A 20 -17.94 -5.88 7.16
C LEU A 20 -19.10 -5.72 8.15
N ARG A 21 -20.15 -6.55 8.00
CA ARG A 21 -21.28 -6.62 8.95
C ARG A 21 -20.83 -6.99 10.36
N ASP A 22 -19.99 -8.01 10.50
CA ASP A 22 -19.50 -8.48 11.80
C ASP A 22 -18.66 -7.41 12.51
N LYS A 23 -17.89 -6.64 11.74
CA LYS A 23 -17.07 -5.54 12.28
C LYS A 23 -17.88 -4.28 12.59
N TYR A 24 -18.93 -4.00 11.83
CA TYR A 24 -19.76 -2.80 11.96
C TYR A 24 -21.26 -3.13 12.05
N PRO A 25 -21.72 -3.91 13.04
CA PRO A 25 -23.09 -4.42 13.09
C PRO A 25 -24.14 -3.33 13.38
N LYS A 26 -23.73 -2.12 13.78
CA LYS A 26 -24.65 -0.99 13.96
C LYS A 26 -24.85 -0.16 12.69
N PHE A 27 -23.92 -0.26 11.73
CA PHE A 27 -23.88 0.61 10.55
C PHE A 27 -24.11 -0.15 9.25
N CYS A 28 -23.65 -1.40 9.17
CA CYS A 28 -23.87 -2.28 8.03
C CYS A 28 -25.24 -2.95 8.15
N VAL A 29 -26.31 -2.19 7.94
CA VAL A 29 -27.71 -2.68 8.00
C VAL A 29 -28.38 -2.50 6.64
N GLN A 30 -29.57 -3.08 6.47
CA GLN A 30 -30.38 -2.88 5.28
C GLN A 30 -30.71 -1.39 5.10
N ASP A 31 -30.84 -0.94 3.85
CA ASP A 31 -31.19 0.43 3.46
C ASP A 31 -30.14 1.51 3.81
N VAL A 32 -28.92 1.07 4.15
CA VAL A 32 -27.72 1.92 4.21
C VAL A 32 -26.93 1.72 2.91
N ASP A 33 -26.42 2.82 2.36
CA ASP A 33 -25.52 2.76 1.21
C ASP A 33 -24.05 2.68 1.69
N LEU A 34 -23.20 2.04 0.91
CA LEU A 34 -21.75 2.14 1.04
C LEU A 34 -21.19 3.04 -0.06
N LEU A 35 -20.40 4.04 0.35
CA LEU A 35 -19.49 4.70 -0.58
C LEU A 35 -18.33 3.77 -0.86
N ILE A 36 -18.21 3.35 -2.10
CA ILE A 36 -17.18 2.42 -2.54
C ILE A 36 -16.42 2.95 -3.74
N PHE A 37 -15.14 2.60 -3.81
CA PHE A 37 -14.33 2.75 -5.01
C PHE A 37 -14.11 1.40 -5.67
N ILE A 38 -14.54 1.24 -6.92
CA ILE A 38 -14.37 0.02 -7.71
C ILE A 38 -12.99 0.06 -8.35
N ASN A 39 -12.09 -0.79 -7.84
CA ASN A 39 -10.70 -0.79 -8.24
C ASN A 39 -10.49 -1.63 -9.51
N ARG A 40 -10.90 -2.91 -9.47
CA ARG A 40 -10.68 -3.90 -10.53
C ARG A 40 -11.79 -4.94 -10.58
N ILE A 41 -11.92 -5.54 -11.76
CA ILE A 41 -12.78 -6.67 -12.03
C ILE A 41 -11.87 -7.78 -12.57
N PHE A 42 -12.05 -8.98 -12.06
CA PHE A 42 -11.30 -10.16 -12.43
C PHE A 42 -12.22 -11.24 -12.98
N ASN A 43 -11.72 -12.05 -13.90
CA ASN A 43 -12.42 -13.26 -14.33
C ASN A 43 -12.31 -14.38 -13.26
N GLU A 44 -12.90 -15.53 -13.54
CA GLU A 44 -12.85 -16.73 -12.67
C GLU A 44 -11.42 -17.26 -12.43
N LYS A 45 -10.46 -16.90 -13.29
CA LYS A 45 -9.04 -17.28 -13.20
C LYS A 45 -8.18 -16.21 -12.52
N TYR A 46 -8.80 -15.17 -11.97
CA TYR A 46 -8.16 -14.03 -11.34
C TYR A 46 -7.34 -13.12 -12.27
N ASP A 47 -7.57 -13.17 -13.59
CA ASP A 47 -6.99 -12.20 -14.51
C ASP A 47 -7.79 -10.89 -14.46
N VAL A 48 -7.09 -9.75 -14.41
CA VAL A 48 -7.72 -8.43 -14.47
C VAL A 48 -8.28 -8.21 -15.87
N ILE A 49 -9.60 -8.22 -16.01
CA ILE A 49 -10.27 -7.93 -17.29
C ILE A 49 -10.55 -6.44 -17.47
N ARG A 50 -10.69 -5.70 -16.36
CA ARG A 50 -11.06 -4.29 -16.37
C ARG A 50 -10.69 -3.61 -15.05
N ALA A 51 -10.32 -2.34 -15.12
CA ALA A 51 -10.06 -1.50 -13.97
C ALA A 51 -10.87 -0.19 -14.07
N PRO A 52 -12.15 -0.17 -13.65
CA PRO A 52 -13.03 0.98 -13.82
C PRO A 52 -12.54 2.26 -13.13
N LYS A 53 -11.94 2.14 -11.93
CA LYS A 53 -11.46 3.26 -11.10
C LYS A 53 -12.54 4.32 -10.85
N ILE A 54 -13.73 3.90 -10.46
CA ILE A 54 -14.86 4.80 -10.19
C ILE A 54 -15.34 4.70 -8.75
N THR A 55 -15.84 5.80 -8.21
CA THR A 55 -16.53 5.83 -6.92
C THR A 55 -18.04 5.80 -7.15
N ILE A 56 -18.76 4.96 -6.40
CA ILE A 56 -20.22 4.88 -6.43
C ILE A 56 -20.79 4.71 -5.03
N GLU A 57 -22.08 5.00 -4.90
CA GLU A 57 -22.90 4.58 -3.76
C GLU A 57 -23.58 3.26 -4.13
N ALA A 58 -23.42 2.24 -3.29
CA ALA A 58 -23.98 0.91 -3.51
C ALA A 58 -24.81 0.48 -2.29
N PRO A 59 -26.07 0.06 -2.47
CA PRO A 59 -26.94 -0.25 -1.35
C PRO A 59 -26.58 -1.59 -0.70
N VAL A 60 -26.64 -1.61 0.64
CA VAL A 60 -26.58 -2.84 1.44
C VAL A 60 -27.97 -3.49 1.43
N VAL A 61 -28.00 -4.74 1.01
CA VAL A 61 -29.22 -5.56 0.97
C VAL A 61 -29.10 -6.71 1.96
N ALA A 62 -30.20 -7.00 2.66
CA ALA A 62 -30.30 -8.15 3.54
C ALA A 62 -31.02 -9.30 2.82
N GLU A 63 -30.47 -10.50 2.93
CA GLU A 63 -31.03 -11.73 2.39
C GLU A 63 -31.30 -12.71 3.53
N ASN A 64 -32.55 -13.10 3.71
CA ASN A 64 -32.94 -14.06 4.75
C ASN A 64 -32.91 -15.48 4.18
N ILE A 65 -32.03 -16.33 4.72
CA ILE A 65 -31.89 -17.73 4.35
C ILE A 65 -32.15 -18.57 5.61
N GLY A 66 -33.33 -19.17 5.70
CA GLY A 66 -33.77 -19.90 6.90
C GLY A 66 -33.87 -18.99 8.12
N PHE A 67 -33.12 -19.30 9.18
CA PHE A 67 -33.06 -18.51 10.42
C PHE A 67 -31.92 -17.48 10.45
N SER A 68 -31.20 -17.31 9.33
CA SER A 68 -30.02 -16.44 9.24
C SER A 68 -30.25 -15.31 8.25
N THR A 69 -29.77 -14.10 8.60
CA THR A 69 -29.77 -12.93 7.73
C THR A 69 -28.35 -12.66 7.26
N TYR A 70 -28.15 -12.68 5.95
CA TYR A 70 -26.88 -12.37 5.28
C TYR A 70 -26.94 -10.96 4.71
N TYR A 71 -25.83 -10.22 4.82
CA TYR A 71 -25.72 -8.88 4.28
C TYR A 71 -24.85 -8.89 3.04
N ARG A 72 -25.36 -8.34 1.94
CA ARG A 72 -24.67 -8.25 0.66
C ARG A 72 -24.62 -6.80 0.18
N LEU A 73 -23.62 -6.50 -0.64
CA LEU A 73 -23.54 -5.23 -1.36
C LEU A 73 -24.08 -5.42 -2.78
N ASN A 74 -25.07 -4.61 -3.15
CA ASN A 74 -25.69 -4.70 -4.47
C ASN A 74 -24.94 -3.84 -5.49
N LEU A 75 -24.35 -4.51 -6.49
CA LEU A 75 -23.57 -3.94 -7.58
C LEU A 75 -24.20 -4.24 -8.94
N PHE A 76 -25.50 -4.56 -9.00
CA PHE A 76 -26.19 -4.91 -10.24
C PHE A 76 -26.00 -3.86 -11.35
N ASN A 77 -26.08 -2.58 -11.01
CA ASN A 77 -25.88 -1.49 -11.98
C ASN A 77 -24.45 -1.49 -12.57
N VAL A 78 -23.45 -1.87 -11.76
CA VAL A 78 -22.06 -2.01 -12.20
C VAL A 78 -21.93 -3.23 -13.10
N MET A 79 -22.51 -4.36 -12.67
CA MET A 79 -22.54 -5.61 -13.42
C MET A 79 -23.14 -5.40 -14.82
N ALA A 80 -24.31 -4.77 -14.89
CA ALA A 80 -25.00 -4.47 -16.14
C ALA A 80 -24.21 -3.48 -17.02
N LYS A 81 -23.69 -2.40 -16.44
CA LYS A 81 -22.94 -1.37 -17.18
C LYS A 81 -21.66 -1.92 -17.82
N TYR A 82 -20.95 -2.80 -17.12
CA TYR A 82 -19.66 -3.32 -17.59
C TYR A 82 -19.75 -4.72 -18.19
N GLY A 83 -20.95 -5.30 -18.29
CA GLY A 83 -21.16 -6.66 -18.80
C GLY A 83 -20.39 -7.70 -17.99
N ILE A 84 -20.37 -7.57 -16.66
CA ILE A 84 -19.66 -8.48 -15.77
C ILE A 84 -20.49 -9.77 -15.65
N PRO A 85 -19.97 -10.94 -16.06
CA PRO A 85 -20.65 -12.20 -15.85
C PRO A 85 -20.76 -12.55 -14.37
N LYS A 86 -21.69 -13.45 -14.03
CA LYS A 86 -21.68 -14.11 -12.72
C LYS A 86 -20.35 -14.86 -12.51
N ASP A 87 -20.01 -15.14 -11.26
CA ASP A 87 -18.79 -15.85 -10.85
C ASP A 87 -17.47 -15.07 -11.05
N TYR A 88 -17.52 -13.87 -11.64
CA TYR A 88 -16.38 -12.97 -11.71
C TYR A 88 -16.13 -12.30 -10.35
N TYR A 89 -14.92 -11.83 -10.12
CA TYR A 89 -14.57 -11.15 -8.87
C TYR A 89 -14.52 -9.65 -9.09
N ILE A 90 -15.02 -8.90 -8.11
CA ILE A 90 -14.90 -7.45 -8.07
C ILE A 90 -14.15 -7.03 -6.80
N GLU A 91 -13.14 -6.20 -6.99
CA GLU A 91 -12.42 -5.58 -5.89
C GLU A 91 -12.93 -4.15 -5.70
N VAL A 92 -13.44 -3.91 -4.50
CA VAL A 92 -13.95 -2.62 -4.07
C VAL A 92 -13.24 -2.16 -2.80
N VAL A 93 -13.11 -0.86 -2.65
CA VAL A 93 -12.58 -0.21 -1.45
C VAL A 93 -13.74 0.54 -0.79
N ALA A 94 -14.25 0.01 0.31
CA ALA A 94 -15.36 0.59 1.06
C ALA A 94 -14.86 1.65 2.05
N SER A 95 -15.31 2.90 1.87
CA SER A 95 -14.80 4.05 2.63
C SER A 95 -15.76 4.56 3.68
N ASN A 96 -17.07 4.60 3.39
CA ASN A 96 -18.07 5.19 4.29
C ASN A 96 -19.39 4.43 4.21
N PHE A 97 -20.09 4.34 5.34
CA PHE A 97 -21.53 4.12 5.35
C PHE A 97 -22.23 5.46 5.11
N ILE A 98 -23.28 5.44 4.30
CA ILE A 98 -24.13 6.59 4.01
C ILE A 98 -25.54 6.24 4.48
N SER A 99 -25.96 6.88 5.56
CA SER A 99 -27.32 6.78 6.08
C SER A 99 -28.09 8.03 5.67
N LYS A 100 -29.16 7.85 4.90
CA LYS A 100 -30.04 8.93 4.44
C LYS A 100 -31.34 8.89 5.24
N ASP A 101 -31.59 9.91 6.04
CA ASP A 101 -32.92 10.24 6.55
C ASP A 101 -33.55 11.31 5.63
N LYS A 102 -34.88 11.48 5.70
CA LYS A 102 -35.65 12.53 5.02
C LYS A 102 -35.08 13.94 5.23
N THR A 103 -34.35 14.19 6.32
CA THR A 103 -33.85 15.52 6.67
C THR A 103 -32.33 15.68 6.54
N GLN A 104 -31.57 14.59 6.55
CA GLN A 104 -30.11 14.64 6.60
C GLN A 104 -29.45 13.40 6.00
N THR A 105 -28.29 13.59 5.36
CA THR A 105 -27.39 12.51 4.97
C THR A 105 -26.22 12.48 5.94
N ILE A 106 -26.03 11.35 6.63
CA ILE A 106 -24.92 11.14 7.55
C ILE A 106 -23.93 10.18 6.89
N MET A 107 -22.68 10.60 6.80
CA MET A 107 -21.58 9.77 6.32
C MET A 107 -20.71 9.32 7.50
N ILE A 108 -20.64 8.01 7.72
CA ILE A 108 -19.87 7.40 8.81
C ILE A 108 -18.65 6.72 8.20
N PRO A 109 -17.42 7.17 8.50
CA PRO A 109 -16.22 6.58 7.92
C PRO A 109 -15.97 5.16 8.43
N ILE A 110 -15.52 4.28 7.54
CA ILE A 110 -14.98 2.96 7.87
C ILE A 110 -13.52 3.17 8.28
N PHE A 111 -13.19 2.80 9.54
CA PHE A 111 -11.96 3.17 10.29
C PHE A 111 -10.71 3.48 9.42
N PRO A 112 -10.12 4.68 9.56
CA PRO A 112 -9.10 5.18 8.64
C PRO A 112 -7.68 4.62 8.81
N ASN A 113 -7.40 3.71 9.76
CA ASN A 113 -6.01 3.44 10.17
C ASN A 113 -5.51 2.00 9.93
N GLU A 114 -6.30 1.11 9.32
CA GLU A 114 -5.85 -0.24 8.95
C GLU A 114 -6.48 -0.70 7.63
N ILE A 115 -5.69 -1.39 6.79
CA ILE A 115 -6.22 -2.09 5.62
C ILE A 115 -6.78 -3.42 6.08
N ILE A 116 -8.11 -3.56 6.00
CA ILE A 116 -8.81 -4.80 6.30
C ILE A 116 -9.13 -5.47 4.97
N LEU A 117 -8.71 -6.73 4.81
CA LEU A 117 -9.03 -7.53 3.63
C LEU A 117 -10.23 -8.43 3.91
N ASP A 118 -11.23 -8.36 3.05
CA ASP A 118 -12.34 -9.32 2.98
C ASP A 118 -12.41 -9.90 1.58
N CYS A 119 -11.67 -10.99 1.39
CA CYS A 119 -11.46 -11.59 0.09
C CYS A 119 -11.96 -13.03 0.11
N ASP A 120 -12.37 -13.53 -1.05
CA ASP A 120 -12.58 -14.97 -1.23
C ASP A 120 -11.24 -15.71 -1.35
N TYR A 121 -11.28 -17.02 -1.12
CA TYR A 121 -10.11 -17.89 -1.26
C TYR A 121 -9.55 -17.82 -2.69
N GLY A 122 -8.22 -17.76 -2.80
CA GLY A 122 -7.47 -17.63 -4.06
C GLY A 122 -7.18 -16.17 -4.46
N ILE A 123 -8.20 -15.30 -4.53
CA ILE A 123 -7.98 -13.88 -4.89
C ILE A 123 -7.30 -13.10 -3.76
N GLU A 124 -7.47 -13.53 -2.52
CA GLU A 124 -6.87 -12.89 -1.35
C GLU A 124 -5.35 -12.76 -1.44
N GLU A 125 -4.65 -13.76 -1.98
CA GLU A 125 -3.19 -13.73 -2.10
C GLU A 125 -2.73 -12.63 -3.07
N ILE A 126 -3.44 -12.47 -4.19
CA ILE A 126 -3.17 -11.43 -5.20
C ILE A 126 -3.37 -10.05 -4.57
N ILE A 127 -4.51 -9.83 -3.90
CA ILE A 127 -4.82 -8.56 -3.25
C ILE A 127 -3.81 -8.27 -2.13
N ARG A 128 -3.49 -9.26 -1.30
CA ARG A 128 -2.54 -9.12 -0.19
C ARG A 128 -1.15 -8.74 -0.68
N LYS A 129 -0.65 -9.39 -1.74
CA LYS A 129 0.66 -9.07 -2.32
C LYS A 129 0.73 -7.62 -2.80
N GLU A 130 -0.35 -7.14 -3.41
CA GLU A 130 -0.40 -5.75 -3.87
C GLU A 130 -0.54 -4.75 -2.73
N VAL A 131 -1.39 -5.02 -1.75
CA VAL A 131 -1.49 -4.22 -0.54
C VAL A 131 -0.13 -4.11 0.14
N GLU A 132 0.60 -5.21 0.24
CA GLU A 132 1.94 -5.22 0.79
C GLU A 132 2.92 -4.41 -0.06
N ASN A 133 2.82 -4.49 -1.39
CA ASN A 133 3.63 -3.65 -2.28
C ASN A 133 3.31 -2.15 -2.08
N ILE A 134 2.04 -1.78 -2.00
CA ILE A 134 1.61 -0.40 -1.75
C ILE A 134 2.11 0.06 -0.37
N ARG A 135 2.04 -0.79 0.66
CA ARG A 135 2.60 -0.49 1.99
C ARG A 135 4.09 -0.24 1.92
N LYS A 136 4.85 -1.12 1.28
CA LYS A 136 6.30 -0.94 1.09
C LYS A 136 6.63 0.36 0.35
N ILE A 137 5.86 0.71 -0.68
CA ILE A 137 5.99 1.98 -1.39
C ILE A 137 5.69 3.15 -0.43
N SER A 138 4.55 3.10 0.26
CA SER A 138 4.14 4.14 1.22
C SER A 138 5.17 4.36 2.31
N GLU A 139 5.67 3.30 2.94
CA GLU A 139 6.73 3.36 3.95
C GLU A 139 8.00 3.99 3.40
N THR A 140 8.36 3.65 2.15
CA THR A 140 9.55 4.21 1.49
C THR A 140 9.41 5.72 1.28
N TYR A 141 8.23 6.18 0.87
CA TYR A 141 7.96 7.62 0.71
C TYR A 141 7.79 8.34 2.06
N GLU A 142 7.30 7.66 3.10
CA GLU A 142 7.22 8.21 4.45
C GLU A 142 8.62 8.51 5.01
N ILE A 143 9.61 7.64 4.75
CA ILE A 143 11.02 7.89 5.12
C ILE A 143 11.51 9.21 4.52
N ILE A 144 11.22 9.47 3.23
CA ILE A 144 11.58 10.74 2.58
C ILE A 144 10.95 11.92 3.32
N GLY A 145 9.66 11.83 3.63
CA GLY A 145 8.95 12.88 4.39
C GLY A 145 9.56 13.13 5.77
N LYS A 146 9.88 12.06 6.51
CA LYS A 146 10.54 12.15 7.81
C LYS A 146 11.92 12.81 7.71
N LEU A 147 12.73 12.45 6.70
CA LEU A 147 14.04 13.06 6.46
C LEU A 147 13.96 14.57 6.22
N TYR A 148 12.98 15.04 5.41
CA TYR A 148 12.74 16.48 5.26
C TYR A 148 12.38 17.14 6.59
N HIS A 149 11.52 16.51 7.38
CA HIS A 149 11.05 17.07 8.65
C HIS A 149 12.18 17.31 9.65
N ILE A 150 13.17 16.42 9.69
CA ILE A 150 14.34 16.52 10.57
C ILE A 150 15.50 17.35 9.98
N GLY A 151 15.28 18.01 8.84
CA GLY A 151 16.25 18.91 8.20
C GLY A 151 17.29 18.22 7.31
N LEU A 152 17.14 16.93 6.98
CA LEU A 152 18.03 16.18 6.08
C LEU A 152 17.55 16.25 4.63
N MET A 153 17.36 17.46 4.13
CA MET A 153 16.73 17.71 2.82
C MET A 153 17.53 17.10 1.66
N GLU A 154 18.86 17.28 1.65
CA GLU A 154 19.72 16.74 0.59
C GLU A 154 19.68 15.20 0.55
N ILE A 155 19.69 14.55 1.72
CA ILE A 155 19.58 13.10 1.83
C ILE A 155 18.18 12.63 1.37
N ALA A 156 17.13 13.39 1.71
CA ALA A 156 15.77 13.10 1.27
C ALA A 156 15.61 13.21 -0.25
N ASP A 157 16.19 14.25 -0.86
CA ASP A 157 16.20 14.47 -2.31
C ASP A 157 16.96 13.35 -3.03
N ASP A 158 18.17 13.01 -2.57
CA ASP A 158 18.94 11.92 -3.16
C ASP A 158 18.22 10.56 -3.01
N LEU A 159 17.57 10.30 -1.86
CA LEU A 159 16.79 9.07 -1.66
C LEU A 159 15.60 9.00 -2.64
N ARG A 160 14.85 10.11 -2.77
CA ARG A 160 13.74 10.23 -3.71
C ARG A 160 14.20 9.98 -5.15
N ASP A 161 15.30 10.61 -5.56
CA ASP A 161 15.83 10.47 -6.91
C ASP A 161 16.30 9.04 -7.21
N GLY A 162 16.91 8.37 -6.22
CA GLY A 162 17.29 6.96 -6.30
C GLY A 162 16.10 6.02 -6.49
N ILE A 163 15.03 6.21 -5.71
CA ILE A 163 13.80 5.41 -5.82
C ILE A 163 13.13 5.60 -7.18
N VAL A 164 12.91 6.85 -7.61
CA VAL A 164 12.24 7.16 -8.88
C VAL A 164 12.99 6.58 -10.08
N ARG A 165 14.34 6.58 -10.04
CA ARG A 165 15.16 5.98 -11.10
C ARG A 165 15.09 4.46 -11.10
N SER A 166 15.18 3.85 -9.92
CA SER A 166 15.01 2.41 -9.75
C SER A 166 13.66 1.94 -10.32
N GLU A 167 12.58 2.67 -10.04
CA GLU A 167 11.24 2.37 -10.56
C GLU A 167 11.10 2.55 -12.08
N ARG A 168 11.91 3.44 -12.67
CA ARG A 168 11.96 3.67 -14.12
C ARG A 168 12.92 2.73 -14.86
N GLY A 169 13.60 1.84 -14.14
CA GLY A 169 14.60 0.93 -14.70
C GLY A 169 15.96 1.58 -14.99
N ASP A 170 16.21 2.81 -14.53
CA ASP A 170 17.53 3.46 -14.55
C ASP A 170 18.35 2.94 -13.36
N ILE A 171 18.96 1.76 -13.53
CA ILE A 171 19.65 1.06 -12.44
C ILE A 171 20.93 1.80 -12.04
N ASP A 172 21.80 2.14 -13.00
CA ASP A 172 23.04 2.88 -12.73
C ASP A 172 22.77 4.23 -12.06
N GLY A 173 21.80 4.98 -12.57
CA GLY A 173 21.36 6.23 -11.96
C GLY A 173 20.85 6.02 -10.55
N SER A 174 20.05 4.97 -10.30
CA SER A 174 19.53 4.68 -8.96
C SER A 174 20.64 4.39 -7.95
N ILE A 175 21.64 3.57 -8.32
CA ILE A 175 22.77 3.19 -7.46
C ILE A 175 23.60 4.41 -7.09
N LYS A 176 23.86 5.31 -8.06
CA LYS A 176 24.57 6.57 -7.82
C LYS A 176 23.91 7.40 -6.72
N PHE A 177 22.58 7.51 -6.74
CA PHE A 177 21.83 8.27 -5.74
C PHE A 177 21.77 7.54 -4.39
N PHE A 178 21.56 6.22 -4.38
CA PHE A 178 21.63 5.45 -3.13
C PHE A 178 22.99 5.56 -2.45
N ARG A 179 24.08 5.59 -3.22
CA ARG A 179 25.43 5.81 -2.69
C ARG A 179 25.56 7.16 -1.98
N LYS A 180 25.03 8.24 -2.56
CA LYS A 180 25.05 9.57 -1.94
C LYS A 180 24.26 9.60 -0.64
N VAL A 181 23.13 8.90 -0.57
CA VAL A 181 22.36 8.76 0.68
C VAL A 181 23.21 8.12 1.78
N ILE A 182 23.95 7.04 1.47
CA ILE A 182 24.84 6.39 2.43
C ILE A 182 25.96 7.34 2.89
N GLU A 183 26.57 8.07 1.97
CA GLU A 183 27.61 9.07 2.26
C GLU A 183 27.08 10.21 3.15
N GLY A 184 25.86 10.69 2.86
CA GLY A 184 25.15 11.68 3.66
C GLY A 184 24.90 11.17 5.09
N PHE A 185 24.43 9.93 5.24
CA PHE A 185 24.24 9.33 6.57
C PHE A 185 25.56 9.13 7.31
N GLU A 186 26.64 8.69 6.65
CA GLU A 186 27.96 8.55 7.28
C GLU A 186 28.43 9.88 7.88
N SER A 187 28.22 10.96 7.14
CA SER A 187 28.60 12.31 7.53
C SER A 187 27.74 12.85 8.66
N TRP A 188 26.43 12.57 8.64
CA TRP A 188 25.46 13.08 9.59
C TRP A 188 25.48 12.36 10.96
N VAL A 189 25.68 11.03 10.97
CA VAL A 189 25.59 10.22 12.20
C VAL A 189 26.57 10.70 13.28
N ASN A 190 26.02 10.98 14.46
CA ASN A 190 26.75 11.50 15.61
C ASN A 190 26.21 10.95 16.95
N LYS A 191 26.74 11.46 18.07
CA LYS A 191 26.42 10.96 19.42
C LYS A 191 25.00 11.22 19.87
N ASP A 192 24.42 12.33 19.41
CA ASP A 192 23.07 12.73 19.75
C ASP A 192 22.03 11.86 19.04
N VAL A 193 22.43 11.15 17.98
CA VAL A 193 21.56 10.26 17.21
C VAL A 193 21.57 8.82 17.73
N VAL A 194 22.73 8.28 18.13
CA VAL A 194 22.87 6.82 18.41
C VAL A 194 23.17 6.53 19.90
N GLY A 195 23.44 7.56 20.70
CA GLY A 195 23.60 7.48 22.16
C GLY A 195 24.86 6.79 22.67
N SER A 196 25.73 6.25 21.80
CA SER A 196 26.95 5.52 22.20
C SER A 196 28.08 5.68 21.20
N SER A 197 29.26 6.12 21.68
CA SER A 197 30.47 6.28 20.87
C SER A 197 30.88 5.00 20.13
N ASN A 198 30.82 3.84 20.79
CA ASN A 198 31.15 2.56 20.18
C ASN A 198 30.16 2.18 19.06
N ARG A 199 28.87 2.48 19.25
CA ARG A 199 27.84 2.24 18.23
C ARG A 199 28.04 3.14 17.02
N ILE A 200 28.43 4.40 17.23
CA ILE A 200 28.70 5.36 16.15
C ILE A 200 29.91 4.93 15.33
N GLU A 201 31.00 4.50 15.98
CA GLU A 201 32.18 4.02 15.27
C GLU A 201 31.85 2.78 14.43
N ALA A 202 31.15 1.81 15.01
CA ALA A 202 30.70 0.62 14.29
C ALA A 202 29.77 0.98 13.12
N LEU A 203 28.83 1.90 13.33
CA LEU A 203 27.88 2.33 12.31
C LEU A 203 28.56 3.10 11.18
N LYS A 204 29.48 4.04 11.47
CA LYS A 204 30.28 4.73 10.45
C LYS A 204 31.12 3.75 9.65
N LYS A 205 31.74 2.76 10.31
CA LYS A 205 32.49 1.71 9.62
C LYS A 205 31.60 0.88 8.69
N TYR A 206 30.39 0.56 9.12
CA TYR A 206 29.39 -0.13 8.30
C TYR A 206 28.96 0.72 7.10
N LEU A 207 28.58 1.99 7.32
CA LEU A 207 28.18 2.92 6.26
C LEU A 207 29.28 3.10 5.22
N LYS A 208 30.53 3.25 5.66
CA LYS A 208 31.69 3.32 4.77
C LYS A 208 31.84 2.04 3.94
N LYS A 209 31.65 0.86 4.52
CA LYS A 209 31.69 -0.41 3.78
C LYS A 209 30.53 -0.57 2.82
N ALA A 210 29.33 -0.14 3.19
CA ALA A 210 28.17 -0.10 2.30
C ALA A 210 28.42 0.85 1.11
N TYR A 211 28.94 2.05 1.36
CA TYR A 211 29.35 3.00 0.32
C TYR A 211 30.33 2.38 -0.67
N HIS A 212 31.37 1.71 -0.15
CA HIS A 212 32.36 1.03 -1.00
C HIS A 212 31.72 -0.09 -1.81
N LEU A 213 30.82 -0.88 -1.23
CA LEU A 213 30.11 -1.94 -1.95
C LEU A 213 29.28 -1.35 -3.10
N LEU A 214 28.42 -0.36 -2.82
CA LEU A 214 27.60 0.32 -3.83
C LEU A 214 28.45 0.99 -4.91
N SER A 215 29.63 1.51 -4.55
CA SER A 215 30.58 2.08 -5.53
C SER A 215 31.23 1.04 -6.43
N ASN A 216 31.14 -0.25 -6.10
CA ASN A 216 31.61 -1.35 -6.95
C ASN A 216 30.48 -1.95 -7.80
N PHE A 217 29.28 -1.36 -7.81
CA PHE A 217 28.21 -1.75 -8.72
C PHE A 217 28.14 -0.79 -9.91
N GLY A 218 27.78 -1.33 -11.07
CA GLY A 218 27.53 -0.55 -12.27
C GLY A 218 28.72 0.24 -12.81
N GLU A 219 28.42 1.37 -13.47
CA GLU A 219 29.37 2.16 -14.26
C GLU A 219 30.65 2.50 -13.50
N HIS A 220 30.56 2.68 -12.19
CA HIS A 220 31.69 3.06 -11.35
C HIS A 220 32.73 1.94 -11.18
N ALA A 221 32.34 0.68 -11.38
CA ALA A 221 33.22 -0.48 -11.48
C ALA A 221 33.64 -0.79 -12.93
N GLY A 222 33.21 0.00 -13.90
CA GLY A 222 33.46 -0.23 -15.33
C GLY A 222 32.56 -1.29 -15.95
N THR A 223 31.43 -1.62 -15.32
CA THR A 223 30.44 -2.60 -15.78
C THR A 223 29.05 -1.98 -15.89
N GLU A 224 28.11 -2.64 -16.57
CA GLU A 224 26.69 -2.24 -16.50
C GLU A 224 26.10 -2.71 -15.17
N ALA A 225 25.27 -1.88 -14.52
CA ALA A 225 24.65 -2.28 -13.25
C ALA A 225 23.63 -3.39 -13.48
N LEU A 226 23.73 -4.47 -12.71
CA LEU A 226 22.75 -5.53 -12.75
C LEU A 226 21.52 -5.17 -11.90
N MET A 227 20.34 -5.63 -12.33
CA MET A 227 19.08 -5.37 -11.61
C MET A 227 19.14 -5.80 -10.13
N ASN A 228 19.79 -6.92 -9.82
CA ASN A 228 19.98 -7.39 -8.44
C ASN A 228 20.90 -6.47 -7.61
N GLU A 229 21.87 -5.81 -8.23
CA GLU A 229 22.73 -4.82 -7.57
C GLU A 229 21.94 -3.54 -7.24
N GLY A 230 21.06 -3.10 -8.16
CA GLY A 230 20.11 -2.01 -7.92
C GLY A 230 19.16 -2.32 -6.76
N ILE A 231 18.60 -3.53 -6.74
CA ILE A 231 17.72 -4.00 -5.65
C ILE A 231 18.48 -3.98 -4.31
N LEU A 232 19.67 -4.59 -4.26
CA LEU A 232 20.47 -4.64 -3.04
C LEU A 232 20.84 -3.23 -2.54
N SER A 233 21.21 -2.33 -3.46
CA SER A 233 21.52 -0.93 -3.13
C SER A 233 20.34 -0.22 -2.48
N LYS A 234 19.14 -0.40 -3.04
CA LYS A 234 17.90 0.14 -2.47
C LYS A 234 17.62 -0.43 -1.09
N GLU A 235 17.73 -1.75 -0.91
CA GLU A 235 17.44 -2.42 0.36
C GLU A 235 18.38 -1.99 1.49
N ILE A 236 19.68 -1.91 1.21
CA ILE A 236 20.69 -1.40 2.17
C ILE A 236 20.32 0.02 2.60
N THR A 237 20.07 0.91 1.64
CA THR A 237 19.79 2.32 1.90
C THR A 237 18.50 2.52 2.70
N ILE A 238 17.40 1.84 2.32
CA ILE A 238 16.14 1.93 3.05
C ILE A 238 16.28 1.37 4.47
N SER A 239 16.96 0.24 4.64
CA SER A 239 17.15 -0.36 5.97
C SER A 239 17.91 0.57 6.92
N ILE A 240 18.93 1.26 6.41
CA ILE A 240 19.71 2.24 7.19
C ILE A 240 18.86 3.44 7.56
N ALA A 241 18.13 4.00 6.59
CA ALA A 241 17.26 5.15 6.82
C ALA A 241 16.21 4.85 7.89
N LYS A 242 15.57 3.67 7.82
CA LYS A 242 14.60 3.22 8.84
C LYS A 242 15.22 3.16 10.24
N TYR A 243 16.40 2.54 10.37
CA TYR A 243 17.09 2.42 11.65
C TYR A 243 17.45 3.79 12.25
N LEU A 244 17.98 4.71 11.43
CA LEU A 244 18.41 6.03 11.88
C LEU A 244 17.22 6.91 12.29
N LEU A 245 16.13 6.88 11.53
CA LEU A 245 14.91 7.60 11.88
C LEU A 245 14.28 7.08 13.18
N ALA A 246 14.22 5.76 13.36
CA ALA A 246 13.70 5.17 14.60
C ALA A 246 14.50 5.61 15.84
N LYS A 247 15.81 5.84 15.70
CA LYS A 247 16.66 6.33 16.79
C LYS A 247 16.45 7.80 17.15
N MET A 248 15.80 8.57 16.29
CA MET A 248 15.44 9.96 16.57
C MET A 248 14.05 10.13 17.20
N GLU A 249 13.21 9.10 17.09
CA GLU A 249 11.88 9.08 17.71
C GLU A 249 11.92 8.58 19.17
N GLU A 250 13.09 8.12 19.64
CA GLU A 250 13.40 7.71 21.04
C GLU A 250 13.90 8.90 21.89
#